data_AF-A0A940ZMK5-F1
#
_entry.id   AF-A0A940ZMK5-F1
#
_cell.length_a   1.000
_cell.length_b   1.000
_cell.length_c   1.000
_cell.angle_alpha   90.00
_cell.angle_beta   90.00
_cell.angle_gamma   90.00
#
_symmetry.space_group_name_H-M   'P 1'
#
loop_
_entity.id
_entity.type
_entity.pdbx_description
1 polymer ?
#
loop_
_entity_poly.entity_id
_entity_poly.type
_entity_poly.pdbx_seq_one_letter_code
_entity_poly.pdbx_strand_id
1 'polypeptide(L)' 'VNTLRESFINVLKDPEMRKDAQKNQMELEYVPPDDILKRIQNVFNQPENVLKTLSKFVKF' A
#
# COMPACT_ATOMS: atom_id res chain seq x y z
N VAL A 1 7.00 11.88 -17.32
CA VAL A 1 6.45 10.87 -16.38
C VAL A 1 6.83 11.15 -14.91
N ASN A 2 7.15 12.41 -14.54
CA ASN A 2 7.61 12.74 -13.18
C ASN A 2 6.58 13.47 -12.33
N THR A 3 5.68 14.25 -12.96
CA THR A 3 4.68 15.06 -12.27
C THR A 3 3.80 14.22 -11.33
N LEU A 4 3.28 13.08 -11.78
CA LEU A 4 2.42 12.23 -10.94
C LEU A 4 3.17 11.69 -9.72
N ARG A 5 4.43 11.27 -9.89
CA ARG A 5 5.28 10.76 -8.80
C ARG A 5 5.56 11.86 -7.77
N GLU A 6 5.94 13.04 -8.25
CA GLU A 6 6.20 14.21 -7.41
C GLU A 6 4.94 14.65 -6.64
N SER A 7 3.77 14.61 -7.29
CA SER A 7 2.48 14.87 -6.65
C SER A 7 2.21 13.88 -5.50
N PHE A 8 2.43 12.57 -5.70
CA PHE A 8 2.29 11.59 -4.62
C PHE A 8 3.25 11.85 -3.45
N ILE A 9 4.51 12.17 -3.74
CA ILE A 9 5.50 12.50 -2.70
C ILE A 9 5.06 13.72 -1.88
N ASN A 10 4.50 14.73 -2.54
CA ASN A 10 4.04 15.95 -1.87
C ASN A 10 2.79 15.69 -1.01
N VAL A 11 1.86 14.87 -1.47
CA VAL A 11 0.67 14.47 -0.69
C VAL A 11 1.06 13.72 0.60
N LEU A 12 2.11 12.90 0.57
CA LEU A 12 2.61 12.23 1.79
C LEU A 12 3.17 13.19 2.85
N LYS A 13 3.42 14.45 2.49
CA LYS A 13 3.85 15.51 3.41
C LYS A 13 2.69 16.39 3.88
N ASP A 14 1.51 16.21 3.30
CA ASP A 14 0.32 17.00 3.63
C ASP A 14 -0.14 16.70 5.08
N PRO A 15 -0.28 17.73 5.95
CA PRO A 15 -0.67 17.53 7.34
C PRO A 15 -2.08 16.99 7.53
N GLU A 16 -3.02 17.32 6.64
CA GLU A 16 -4.41 16.85 6.70
C GLU A 16 -4.46 15.36 6.33
N MET A 17 -3.78 14.98 5.25
CA MET A 17 -3.62 13.58 4.84
C MET A 17 -3.00 12.72 5.95
N ARG A 18 -1.96 13.23 6.63
CA ARG A 18 -1.32 12.52 7.74
C ARG A 18 -2.23 12.33 8.93
N LYS A 19 -3.02 13.34 9.29
CA LYS A 19 -4.00 13.25 10.39
C LYS A 19 -5.09 12.23 10.08
N ASP A 20 -5.60 12.24 8.85
CA ASP A 20 -6.60 11.27 8.42
C ASP A 20 -6.04 9.84 8.41
N ALA A 21 -4.82 9.66 7.89
CA ALA A 21 -4.15 8.36 7.93
C ALA A 21 -3.93 7.85 9.36
N GLN A 22 -3.48 8.72 10.28
CA GLN A 22 -3.34 8.36 11.70
C GLN A 22 -4.68 7.95 12.33
N LYS A 23 -5.76 8.70 12.05
CA LYS A 23 -7.11 8.38 12.52
C LYS A 23 -7.57 7.01 12.04
N ASN A 24 -7.23 6.65 10.81
CA ASN A 24 -7.60 5.38 10.19
C ASN A 24 -6.54 4.27 10.37
N GLN A 25 -5.52 4.49 11.21
CA GLN A 25 -4.41 3.55 11.43
C GLN A 25 -3.70 3.12 10.13
N MET A 26 -3.68 4.00 9.14
CA MET A 26 -2.98 3.82 7.88
C MET A 26 -1.56 4.35 7.98
N GLU A 27 -0.59 3.52 7.59
CA GLU A 27 0.80 3.94 7.46
C GLU A 27 1.03 4.57 6.08
N LEU A 28 1.64 5.76 6.08
CA LEU A 28 1.96 6.49 4.85
C LEU A 28 3.47 6.45 4.61
N GLU A 29 3.89 5.73 3.58
CA GLU A 29 5.29 5.67 3.14
C GLU A 29 5.40 5.91 1.63
N TYR A 30 6.54 6.48 1.21
CA TYR A 30 6.89 6.51 -0.21
C TYR A 30 7.59 5.20 -0.59
N VAL A 31 7.06 4.52 -1.59
CA VAL A 31 7.65 3.30 -2.14
C VAL A 31 8.22 3.59 -3.54
N PRO A 32 9.50 3.28 -3.80
CA PRO A 32 10.07 3.40 -5.14
C PRO A 32 9.31 2.54 -6.17
N PRO A 33 9.22 2.96 -7.45
CA PRO A 33 8.47 2.23 -8.48
C PRO A 33 8.87 0.75 -8.63
N ASP A 34 10.16 0.45 -8.59
CA ASP A 34 10.67 -0.91 -8.74
C ASP A 34 10.27 -1.81 -7.56
N ASP A 35 10.10 -1.23 -6.38
CA ASP A 35 9.67 -1.95 -5.19
C ASP A 35 8.15 -2.12 -5.14
N ILE A 36 7.37 -1.21 -5.74
CA ILE A 36 5.92 -1.36 -5.90
C ILE A 36 5.62 -2.62 -6.70
N LEU A 37 6.29 -2.81 -7.85
CA LEU A 37 6.05 -3.98 -8.70
C LEU A 37 6.35 -5.29 -7.95
N LYS A 38 7.48 -5.35 -7.23
CA LYS A 38 7.84 -6.52 -6.42
C LYS A 38 6.82 -6.81 -5.33
N ARG A 39 6.34 -5.77 -4.61
CA ARG A 39 5.32 -5.94 -3.57
C ARG A 39 4.00 -6.45 -4.14
N ILE A 40 3.56 -5.91 -5.28
CA ILE A 40 2.35 -6.36 -5.97
C ILE A 40 2.49 -7.83 -6.41
N GLN A 41 3.62 -8.20 -7.00
CA GLN A 41 3.89 -9.58 -7.39
C GLN A 41 3.88 -10.52 -6.19
N ASN A 42 4.44 -10.12 -5.05
CA ASN A 42 4.40 -10.91 -3.82
C ASN A 42 2.97 -11.12 -3.32
N VAL A 43 2.10 -10.10 -3.42
CA VAL A 43 0.69 -10.23 -3.03
C VAL A 43 -0.08 -11.15 -3.97
N PHE A 44 0.20 -11.13 -5.27
CA PHE A 44 -0.46 -12.02 -6.22
C PHE A 44 0.08 -13.46 -6.18
N ASN A 45 1.36 -13.64 -5.86
CA ASN A 45 2.03 -14.95 -5.81
C ASN A 45 2.11 -15.51 -4.38
N GLN A 46 1.06 -15.30 -3.58
CA GLN A 46 1.00 -15.85 -2.23
C GLN A 46 0.90 -17.38 -2.30
N PRO A 47 1.63 -18.12 -1.44
CA PRO A 47 1.56 -19.56 -1.42
C PRO A 47 0.17 -20.04 -0.96
N GLU A 48 -0.25 -21.22 -1.42
CA GLU A 48 -1.61 -21.73 -1.25
C GLU A 48 -2.06 -21.83 0.22
N ASN A 49 -1.12 -22.10 1.14
CA ASN A 49 -1.37 -22.12 2.57
C ASN A 49 -1.78 -20.74 3.13
N VAL A 50 -1.22 -19.65 2.60
CA VAL A 50 -1.59 -18.28 2.98
C VAL A 50 -2.99 -17.95 2.45
N LEU A 51 -3.30 -18.30 1.21
CA LEU A 51 -4.63 -18.11 0.62
C LEU A 51 -5.72 -18.86 1.39
N LYS A 52 -5.47 -20.12 1.78
CA LYS A 52 -6.37 -20.93 2.63
C LYS A 52 -6.58 -20.33 4.02
N THR A 53 -5.61 -19.57 4.52
CA THR A 53 -5.71 -18.88 5.81
C THR A 53 -6.52 -17.60 5.65
N LEU A 54 -6.28 -16.83 4.59
CA LEU A 54 -7.00 -15.61 4.24
C LEU A 54 -8.51 -15.85 4.06
N SER A 55 -8.89 -16.94 3.41
CA SER A 55 -10.31 -17.30 3.21
C SER A 55 -11.08 -17.59 4.49
N LYS A 56 -10.40 -17.80 5.63
CA LYS A 56 -11.06 -17.95 6.94
C LYS A 56 -11.46 -16.60 7.55
N PHE A 57 -10.73 -15.55 7.22
CA PHE A 57 -10.91 -14.21 7.78
C PHE A 57 -11.70 -13.29 6.84
N VAL A 58 -11.62 -13.51 5.54
CA VAL A 58 -12.35 -12.74 4.52
C VAL A 58 -13.50 -13.60 4.00
N LYS A 59 -14.73 -13.30 4.44
CA LYS A 59 -15.96 -13.84 3.87
C LYS A 59 -16.51 -12.82 2.88
N PHE A 60 -16.69 -13.24 1.62
CA PHE A 60 -17.42 -12.48 0.60
C PHE A 60 -18.90 -12.77 0.69
#